data_AF-A0A8W8LZ82-F1
#
_entry.id   AF-A0A8W8LZ82-F1
#
_cell.length_a   1.000
_cell.length_b   1.000
_cell.length_c   1.000
_cell.angle_alpha   90.00
_cell.angle_beta   90.00
_cell.angle_gamma   90.00
#
_symmetry.space_group_name_H-M   'P 1'
#
loop_
_entity.id
_entity.type
_entity.pdbx_description
1 polymer ?
#
loop_
_entity_poly.entity_id
_entity_poly.type
_entity_poly.pdbx_seq_one_letter_code
_entity_poly.pdbx_strand_id
1 'polypeptide(L)'
;TKYRHLIGLFSLQHLSEFCHCLQFLRRCVDLKDWLSAVYVGIHNQNYSQALTFHLSALKKYKHHYTAKFNAIVSAIINLYIQLCVKQDLPAGQKEERYRILIMEVLQFWEAEELEAVDLEKLLSPYLDHLSCILSVIIFWPRSEKRLAAEANLSFSTKFSMTVLQNVIKKLQSVDFEKKHPICHQAYQPFVVDSSEGHGLDLQPSDKMIPYQQLWQDVVQNLQKGAESQQFIAMTRSEVDHLDEKLHGEQVLDSSQTNNSVLFTCGHYYTKQNFLEEVLVKFQKELAHGHASVPSSAQVLVKYYNRGDLLPLACPKCVLNALHSVGN
;
A
#
# COMPACT_ATOMS: atom_id res chain seq x y z
N THR A 1 0.32 -12.94 49.06
CA THR A 1 0.56 -12.86 47.59
C THR A 1 1.66 -11.88 47.20
N LYS A 2 1.71 -10.63 47.72
CA LYS A 2 2.83 -9.68 47.44
C LYS A 2 4.23 -10.20 47.80
N TYR A 3 4.38 -10.94 48.90
CA TYR A 3 5.67 -11.52 49.32
C TYR A 3 6.17 -12.66 48.40
N ARG A 4 5.29 -13.37 47.67
CA ARG A 4 5.71 -14.41 46.72
C ARG A 4 6.29 -13.84 45.43
N HIS A 5 5.82 -12.66 44.98
CA HIS A 5 6.40 -11.98 43.82
C HIS A 5 7.76 -11.35 44.13
N LEU A 6 7.96 -10.80 45.34
CA LEU A 6 9.25 -10.24 45.77
C LEU A 6 10.34 -11.31 45.96
N ILE A 7 9.97 -12.48 46.52
CA ILE A 7 10.88 -13.63 46.62
C ILE A 7 11.20 -14.17 45.21
N GLY A 8 10.21 -14.25 44.30
CA GLY A 8 10.46 -14.57 42.90
C GLY A 8 11.42 -13.60 42.22
N LEU A 9 11.26 -12.28 42.43
CA LEU A 9 12.11 -11.23 41.85
C LEU A 9 13.58 -11.32 42.28
N PHE A 10 13.86 -11.57 43.58
CA PHE A 10 15.24 -11.73 44.07
C PHE A 10 15.87 -13.06 43.63
N SER A 11 15.08 -14.13 43.56
CA SER A 11 15.54 -15.42 43.04
C SER A 11 15.82 -15.36 41.54
N LEU A 12 15.09 -14.55 40.76
CA LEU A 12 15.27 -14.42 39.31
C LEU A 12 16.58 -13.76 38.90
N GLN A 13 17.04 -12.78 39.67
CA GLN A 13 18.31 -12.09 39.40
C GLN A 13 19.53 -13.00 39.67
N HIS A 14 19.40 -13.98 40.57
CA HIS A 14 20.46 -14.99 40.81
C HIS A 14 20.31 -16.25 39.96
N LEU A 15 19.09 -16.59 39.51
CA LEU A 15 18.85 -17.75 38.65
C LEU A 15 19.19 -17.50 37.18
N SER A 16 19.36 -16.25 36.73
CA SER A 16 19.79 -15.96 35.35
C SER A 16 21.18 -16.48 35.02
N GLU A 17 22.03 -16.73 36.03
CA GLU A 17 23.34 -17.39 35.86
C GLU A 17 23.21 -18.91 35.64
N PHE A 18 22.09 -19.52 36.03
CA PHE A 18 21.89 -20.98 36.05
C PHE A 18 20.76 -21.49 35.16
N CYS A 19 19.86 -20.62 34.70
CA CYS A 19 18.73 -20.97 33.85
C CYS A 19 18.88 -20.34 32.47
N HIS A 20 18.79 -21.15 31.41
CA HIS A 20 18.70 -20.63 30.05
C HIS A 20 17.48 -19.70 29.93
N CYS A 21 17.71 -18.39 29.78
CA CYS A 21 16.67 -17.36 29.75
C CYS A 21 15.52 -17.68 28.78
N LEU A 22 15.80 -18.38 27.68
CA LEU A 22 14.80 -18.84 26.71
C LEU A 22 13.88 -19.94 27.24
N GLN A 23 14.40 -20.91 28.00
CA GLN A 23 13.59 -21.97 28.60
C GLN A 23 12.68 -21.40 29.70
N PHE A 24 13.22 -20.47 30.49
CA PHE A 24 12.45 -19.77 31.50
C PHE A 24 11.37 -18.88 30.86
N LEU A 25 11.71 -18.12 29.82
CA LEU A 25 10.74 -17.32 29.07
C LEU A 25 9.61 -18.18 28.49
N ARG A 26 9.95 -19.31 27.87
CA ARG A 26 8.96 -20.25 27.33
C ARG A 26 8.01 -20.71 28.42
N ARG A 27 8.53 -21.08 29.60
CA ARG A 27 7.70 -21.51 30.73
C ARG A 27 6.80 -20.38 31.26
N CYS A 28 7.27 -19.13 31.30
CA CYS A 28 6.44 -17.99 31.65
C CYS A 28 5.29 -17.80 30.66
N VAL A 29 5.56 -17.91 29.36
CA VAL A 29 4.54 -17.81 28.30
C VAL A 29 3.54 -18.95 28.39
N ASP A 30 4.01 -20.20 28.55
CA ASP A 30 3.15 -21.39 28.67
C ASP A 30 2.21 -21.30 29.89
N LEU A 31 2.70 -20.73 31.00
CA LEU A 31 1.93 -20.50 32.22
C LEU A 31 1.11 -19.20 32.21
N LYS A 32 1.19 -18.41 31.13
CA LYS A 32 0.58 -17.06 31.02
C LYS A 32 0.98 -16.12 32.16
N ASP A 33 2.20 -16.28 32.68
CA ASP A 33 2.82 -15.37 33.63
C ASP A 33 3.54 -14.23 32.89
N TRP A 34 2.71 -13.32 32.37
CA TRP A 34 3.15 -12.23 31.52
C TRP A 34 4.12 -11.27 32.21
N LEU A 35 3.95 -10.99 33.51
CA LEU A 35 4.82 -10.06 34.23
C LEU A 35 6.24 -10.61 34.40
N SER A 36 6.38 -11.92 34.66
CA SER A 36 7.69 -12.57 34.66
C SER A 36 8.31 -12.60 33.27
N ALA A 37 7.51 -12.84 32.22
CA ALA A 37 7.99 -12.78 30.83
C ALA A 37 8.48 -11.37 30.43
N VAL A 38 7.81 -10.30 30.91
CA VAL A 38 8.27 -8.92 30.74
C VAL A 38 9.66 -8.72 31.33
N TYR A 39 9.88 -9.18 32.57
CA TYR A 39 11.17 -9.02 33.26
C TYR A 39 12.31 -9.67 32.47
N VAL A 40 12.09 -10.90 31.98
CA VAL A 40 13.06 -11.63 31.16
C VAL A 40 13.32 -10.91 29.84
N GLY A 41 12.28 -10.37 29.20
CA GLY A 41 12.41 -9.60 27.97
C GLY A 41 13.23 -8.32 28.16
N ILE A 42 13.00 -7.59 29.26
CA ILE A 42 13.77 -6.39 29.62
C ILE A 42 15.23 -6.76 29.91
N HIS A 43 15.47 -7.83 30.68
CA HIS A 43 16.82 -8.29 31.01
C HIS A 43 17.63 -8.67 29.75
N ASN A 44 16.96 -9.30 28.78
CA ASN A 44 17.58 -9.66 27.49
C ASN A 44 17.62 -8.49 26.49
N GLN A 45 17.26 -7.28 26.91
CA GLN A 45 17.16 -6.08 26.06
C GLN A 45 16.28 -6.29 24.82
N ASN A 46 15.31 -7.21 24.89
CA ASN A 46 14.34 -7.44 23.84
C ASN A 46 13.05 -6.69 24.16
N TYR A 47 13.13 -5.36 24.05
CA TYR A 47 12.05 -4.45 24.43
C TYR A 47 10.79 -4.59 23.59
N SER A 48 10.92 -4.91 22.29
CA SER A 48 9.77 -5.15 21.42
C SER A 48 8.94 -6.34 21.89
N GLN A 49 9.59 -7.45 22.27
CA GLN A 49 8.90 -8.63 22.79
C GLN A 49 8.41 -8.42 24.23
N ALA A 50 9.17 -7.69 25.05
CA ALA A 50 8.74 -7.33 26.40
C ALA A 50 7.45 -6.48 26.37
N LEU A 51 7.30 -5.58 25.40
CA LEU A 51 6.06 -4.81 25.21
C LEU A 51 4.87 -5.74 24.97
N THR A 52 4.97 -6.73 24.08
CA THR A 52 3.90 -7.71 23.82
C THR A 52 3.42 -8.39 25.10
N PHE A 53 4.35 -8.84 25.94
CA PHE A 53 4.00 -9.44 27.23
C PHE A 53 3.38 -8.43 28.19
N HIS A 54 3.86 -7.18 28.20
CA HIS A 54 3.31 -6.13 29.06
C HIS A 54 1.87 -5.78 28.66
N LEU A 55 1.62 -5.62 27.36
CA LEU A 55 0.27 -5.40 26.81
C LEU A 55 -0.66 -6.58 27.11
N SER A 56 -0.17 -7.82 27.00
CA SER A 56 -0.90 -9.02 27.39
C SER A 56 -1.25 -9.05 28.88
N ALA A 57 -0.34 -8.59 29.74
CA ALA A 57 -0.61 -8.41 31.17
C ALA A 57 -1.66 -7.33 31.41
N LEU A 58 -1.57 -6.17 30.75
CA LEU A 58 -2.54 -5.08 30.89
C LEU A 58 -3.94 -5.52 30.47
N LYS A 59 -4.07 -6.27 29.38
CA LYS A 59 -5.34 -6.84 28.94
C LYS A 59 -5.98 -7.71 30.03
N LYS A 60 -5.18 -8.55 30.70
CA LYS A 60 -5.64 -9.39 31.82
C LYS A 60 -6.15 -8.57 33.01
N TYR A 61 -5.57 -7.39 33.26
CA TYR A 61 -5.91 -6.53 34.39
C TYR A 61 -6.76 -5.31 34.01
N LYS A 62 -7.33 -5.26 32.80
CA LYS A 62 -8.10 -4.11 32.28
C LYS A 62 -9.18 -3.62 33.25
N HIS A 63 -9.93 -4.54 33.85
CA HIS A 63 -11.00 -4.24 34.81
C HIS A 63 -10.54 -3.48 36.06
N HIS A 64 -9.25 -3.55 36.43
CA HIS A 64 -8.71 -2.83 37.58
C HIS A 64 -8.40 -1.36 37.28
N TYR A 65 -8.35 -0.98 35.99
CA TYR A 65 -7.82 0.30 35.56
C TYR A 65 -8.75 1.06 34.61
N THR A 66 -10.04 0.71 34.51
CA THR A 66 -10.97 1.17 33.47
C THR A 66 -10.91 2.66 33.18
N ALA A 67 -10.91 3.51 34.22
CA ALA A 67 -10.86 4.98 34.06
C ALA A 67 -9.49 5.55 33.64
N LYS A 68 -8.40 4.80 33.84
CA LYS A 68 -7.02 5.23 33.53
C LYS A 68 -6.34 4.32 32.51
N PHE A 69 -7.08 3.40 31.90
CA PHE A 69 -6.51 2.32 31.09
C PHE A 69 -5.73 2.86 29.89
N ASN A 70 -6.32 3.77 29.11
CA ASN A 70 -5.68 4.40 27.97
C ASN A 70 -4.40 5.16 28.40
N ALA A 71 -4.46 5.93 29.49
CA ALA A 71 -3.29 6.66 30.00
C ALA A 71 -2.14 5.72 30.42
N ILE A 72 -2.46 4.58 31.06
CA ILE A 72 -1.45 3.58 31.47
C ILE A 72 -0.85 2.88 30.25
N VAL A 73 -1.68 2.46 29.30
CA VAL A 73 -1.24 1.84 28.04
C VAL A 73 -0.32 2.81 27.28
N SER A 74 -0.74 4.06 27.11
CA SER A 74 0.03 5.12 26.46
C SER A 74 1.39 5.31 27.15
N ALA A 75 1.42 5.42 28.49
CA ALA A 75 2.66 5.58 29.24
C ALA A 75 3.62 4.40 29.05
N ILE A 76 3.08 3.17 29.04
CA ILE A 76 3.87 1.95 28.85
C ILE A 76 4.43 1.89 27.43
N ILE A 77 3.62 2.11 26.40
CA ILE A 77 4.09 2.11 25.01
C ILE A 77 5.14 3.20 24.81
N ASN A 78 4.92 4.40 25.34
CA ASN A 78 5.89 5.48 25.30
C ASN A 78 7.23 5.07 25.93
N LEU A 79 7.23 4.39 27.08
CA LEU A 79 8.44 3.87 27.71
C LEU A 79 9.18 2.88 26.79
N TYR A 80 8.48 1.92 26.19
CA TYR A 80 9.11 0.93 25.32
C TYR A 80 9.64 1.53 24.01
N ILE A 81 8.95 2.52 23.43
CA ILE A 81 9.46 3.27 22.28
C ILE A 81 10.78 3.96 22.67
N GLN A 82 10.81 4.66 23.80
CA GLN A 82 12.04 5.32 24.28
C GLN A 82 13.18 4.34 24.50
N LEU A 83 12.89 3.18 25.10
CA LEU A 83 13.89 2.13 25.31
C LEU A 83 14.44 1.63 23.98
N CYS A 84 13.58 1.31 23.01
CA CYS A 84 14.01 0.87 21.67
C CYS A 84 14.81 1.95 20.92
N VAL A 85 14.42 3.22 20.99
CA VAL A 85 15.13 4.32 20.33
C VAL A 85 16.55 4.49 20.88
N LYS A 86 16.70 4.37 22.21
CA LYS A 86 17.97 4.48 22.92
C LYS A 86 18.90 3.26 22.73
N GLN A 87 18.40 2.14 22.21
CA GLN A 87 19.27 0.99 21.94
C GLN A 87 20.25 1.30 20.82
N ASP A 88 21.51 0.96 21.09
CA ASP A 88 22.54 0.91 20.07
C ASP A 88 22.53 -0.49 19.44
N LEU A 89 22.02 -0.56 18.21
CA LEU A 89 21.86 -1.79 17.45
C LEU A 89 22.20 -1.51 15.99
N PRO A 90 22.68 -2.52 15.24
CA PRO A 90 22.83 -2.41 13.79
C PRO A 90 21.53 -1.98 13.12
N ALA A 91 21.61 -1.16 12.07
CA ALA A 91 20.46 -0.53 11.42
C ALA A 91 19.33 -1.52 11.09
N GLY A 92 19.64 -2.66 10.45
CA GLY A 92 18.64 -3.67 10.12
C GLY A 92 17.97 -4.31 11.34
N GLN A 93 18.73 -4.56 12.42
CA GLN A 93 18.14 -5.07 13.66
C GLN A 93 17.26 -4.01 14.33
N LYS A 94 17.70 -2.75 14.33
CA LYS A 94 16.95 -1.62 14.89
C LYS A 94 15.62 -1.41 14.16
N GLU A 95 15.62 -1.48 12.83
CA GLU A 95 14.40 -1.41 12.03
C GLU A 95 13.45 -2.58 12.30
N GLU A 96 13.96 -3.80 12.42
CA GLU A 96 13.13 -4.96 12.74
C GLU A 96 12.50 -4.83 14.14
N ARG A 97 13.24 -4.29 15.12
CA ARG A 97 12.69 -3.98 16.45
C ARG A 97 11.57 -2.96 16.38
N TYR A 98 11.73 -1.90 15.60
CA TYR A 98 10.66 -0.92 15.37
C TYR A 98 9.46 -1.55 14.67
N ARG A 99 9.68 -2.42 13.68
CA ARG A 99 8.60 -3.11 12.96
C ARG A 99 7.77 -3.97 13.90
N ILE A 100 8.41 -4.80 14.72
CA ILE A 100 7.72 -5.64 15.71
C ILE A 100 6.99 -4.74 16.71
N LEU A 101 7.67 -3.75 17.29
CA LEU A 101 7.06 -2.85 18.26
C LEU A 101 5.80 -2.16 17.71
N ILE A 102 5.86 -1.60 16.51
CA ILE A 102 4.74 -0.87 15.92
C ILE A 102 3.60 -1.80 15.56
N MET A 103 3.88 -3.00 15.02
CA MET A 103 2.84 -3.98 14.76
C MET A 103 2.08 -4.37 16.04
N GLU A 104 2.80 -4.62 17.13
CA GLU A 104 2.20 -4.99 18.42
C GLU A 104 1.36 -3.85 19.01
N VAL A 105 1.85 -2.61 18.88
CA VAL A 105 1.10 -1.40 19.27
C VAL A 105 -0.19 -1.30 18.47
N LEU A 106 -0.15 -1.40 17.14
CA LEU A 106 -1.33 -1.26 16.28
C LEU A 106 -2.35 -2.36 16.54
N GLN A 107 -1.91 -3.61 16.64
CA GLN A 107 -2.79 -4.75 16.92
C GLN A 107 -3.46 -4.61 18.29
N PHE A 108 -2.72 -4.17 19.31
CA PHE A 108 -3.30 -3.93 20.63
C PHE A 108 -4.29 -2.76 20.60
N TRP A 109 -3.93 -1.66 19.94
CA TRP A 109 -4.76 -0.46 19.88
C TRP A 109 -6.12 -0.74 19.21
N GLU A 110 -6.09 -1.51 18.12
CA GLU A 110 -7.30 -1.97 17.44
C GLU A 110 -8.10 -2.95 18.29
N ALA A 111 -7.46 -3.98 18.86
CA ALA A 111 -8.15 -5.00 19.65
C ALA A 111 -8.83 -4.45 20.92
N GLU A 112 -8.39 -3.28 21.38
CA GLU A 112 -8.97 -2.58 22.53
C GLU A 112 -9.85 -1.39 22.12
N GLU A 113 -10.11 -1.21 20.82
CA GLU A 113 -10.97 -0.17 20.22
C GLU A 113 -10.60 1.25 20.69
N LEU A 114 -9.31 1.54 20.81
CA LEU A 114 -8.81 2.82 21.27
C LEU A 114 -8.78 3.84 20.12
N GLU A 115 -9.00 5.12 20.44
CA GLU A 115 -9.04 6.18 19.45
C GLU A 115 -7.69 6.37 18.74
N ALA A 116 -7.71 6.43 17.41
CA ALA A 116 -6.51 6.63 16.59
C ALA A 116 -5.81 7.97 16.90
N VAL A 117 -6.58 9.00 17.26
CA VAL A 117 -6.06 10.36 17.56
C VAL A 117 -5.08 10.33 18.74
N ASP A 118 -5.31 9.48 19.74
CA ASP A 118 -4.40 9.36 20.88
C ASP A 118 -3.11 8.62 20.51
N LEU A 119 -3.21 7.62 19.63
CA LEU A 119 -2.04 6.94 19.07
C LEU A 119 -1.19 7.88 18.21
N GLU A 120 -1.82 8.74 17.41
CA GLU A 120 -1.11 9.75 16.62
C GLU A 120 -0.30 10.69 17.52
N LYS A 121 -0.91 11.19 18.60
CA LYS A 121 -0.21 12.03 19.59
C LYS A 121 0.95 11.29 20.25
N LEU A 122 0.77 10.01 20.55
CA LEU A 122 1.79 9.15 21.15
C LEU A 122 3.00 8.93 20.23
N LEU A 123 2.74 8.68 18.93
CA LEU A 123 3.77 8.36 17.94
C LEU A 123 4.46 9.60 17.36
N SER A 124 3.78 10.74 17.34
CA SER A 124 4.27 12.01 16.75
C SER A 124 5.68 12.41 17.18
N PRO A 125 6.07 12.34 18.48
CA PRO A 125 7.42 12.70 18.92
C PRO A 125 8.53 11.78 18.38
N TYR A 126 8.17 10.60 17.87
CA TYR A 126 9.11 9.56 17.47
C TYR A 126 9.13 9.34 15.95
N LEU A 127 8.43 10.17 15.17
CA LEU A 127 8.35 10.02 13.71
C LEU A 127 9.72 10.08 13.04
N ASP A 128 10.68 10.82 13.59
CA ASP A 128 12.06 10.84 13.07
C ASP A 128 12.73 9.46 13.11
N HIS A 129 12.28 8.55 13.97
CA HIS A 129 12.79 7.18 14.04
C HIS A 129 11.84 6.20 13.32
N LEU A 130 10.54 6.39 13.50
CA LEU A 130 9.53 5.40 13.15
C LEU A 130 8.91 5.61 11.76
N SER A 131 9.05 6.78 11.14
CA SER A 131 8.31 7.14 9.92
C SER A 131 8.45 6.13 8.79
N CYS A 132 9.67 5.61 8.54
CA CYS A 132 9.93 4.67 7.46
C CYS A 132 9.21 3.33 7.68
N ILE A 133 9.18 2.85 8.92
CA ILE A 133 8.49 1.60 9.26
C ILE A 133 6.98 1.82 9.28
N LEU A 134 6.52 2.96 9.79
CA LEU A 134 5.11 3.33 9.80
C LEU A 134 4.55 3.42 8.38
N SER A 135 5.28 4.03 7.43
CA SER A 135 4.80 4.10 6.03
C SER A 135 4.72 2.73 5.37
N VAL A 136 5.67 1.83 5.64
CA VAL A 136 5.61 0.44 5.16
C VAL A 136 4.43 -0.30 5.76
N ILE A 137 4.03 -0.01 7.00
CA ILE A 137 2.90 -0.69 7.64
C ILE A 137 1.55 -0.09 7.21
N ILE A 138 1.44 1.23 7.13
CA ILE A 138 0.19 1.96 6.86
C ILE A 138 -0.17 1.94 5.38
N PHE A 139 0.80 2.17 4.49
CA PHE A 139 0.52 2.41 3.06
C PHE A 139 0.81 1.20 2.17
N TRP A 140 1.49 0.17 2.69
CA TRP A 140 1.86 -0.97 1.86
C TRP A 140 0.87 -2.14 2.01
N PRO A 141 0.09 -2.46 0.97
CA PRO A 141 -0.73 -3.66 0.99
C PRO A 141 0.18 -4.89 0.98
N ARG A 142 0.16 -5.67 2.06
CA ARG A 142 0.83 -6.97 2.09
C ARG A 142 0.06 -7.91 1.17
N SER A 143 0.78 -8.57 0.25
CA SER A 143 0.24 -9.61 -0.64
C SER A 143 -0.71 -10.55 0.11
N GLU A 144 -1.83 -10.88 -0.54
CA GLU A 144 -3.06 -11.59 -0.11
C GLU A 144 -2.91 -12.93 0.66
N LYS A 145 -1.70 -13.30 1.08
CA LYS A 145 -1.39 -14.56 1.78
C LYS A 145 -0.75 -14.35 3.15
N ARG A 146 -1.41 -13.62 4.06
CA ARG A 146 -1.27 -13.87 5.51
C ARG A 146 -2.58 -13.58 6.25
N LEU A 147 -3.03 -14.61 6.95
CA LEU A 147 -4.19 -14.63 7.84
C LEU A 147 -4.07 -13.60 8.98
N ALA A 148 -5.17 -12.89 9.21
CA ALA A 148 -5.67 -12.37 10.49
C ALA A 148 -4.76 -11.41 11.29
N ALA A 149 -4.87 -10.12 10.97
CA ALA A 149 -4.89 -8.95 11.87
C ALA A 149 -4.62 -7.71 11.00
N GLU A 150 -5.59 -7.39 10.14
CA GLU A 150 -5.57 -6.14 9.39
C GLU A 150 -5.92 -5.02 10.36
N ALA A 151 -4.93 -4.19 10.70
CA ALA A 151 -5.17 -3.00 11.50
C ALA A 151 -6.07 -2.03 10.73
N ASN A 152 -7.38 -2.05 10.95
CA ASN A 152 -8.37 -1.11 10.43
C ASN A 152 -8.30 0.25 11.15
N LEU A 153 -7.09 0.66 11.57
CA LEU A 153 -6.83 1.94 12.19
C LEU A 153 -6.71 3.01 11.10
N SER A 154 -7.76 3.82 10.96
CA SER A 154 -7.75 4.98 10.07
C SER A 154 -7.03 6.16 10.73
N PHE A 155 -5.79 6.41 10.31
CA PHE A 155 -5.05 7.61 10.69
C PHE A 155 -5.57 8.86 9.98
N SER A 156 -5.48 10.00 10.65
CA SER A 156 -5.80 11.31 10.09
C SER A 156 -4.91 11.61 8.89
N THR A 157 -5.49 12.28 7.87
CA THR A 157 -4.75 12.71 6.69
C THR A 157 -3.53 13.54 7.06
N LYS A 158 -3.63 14.38 8.10
CA LYS A 158 -2.52 15.20 8.60
C LYS A 158 -1.35 14.34 9.10
N PHE A 159 -1.64 13.32 9.91
CA PHE A 159 -0.60 12.41 10.42
C PHE A 159 0.03 11.61 9.28
N SER A 160 -0.80 11.03 8.40
CA SER A 160 -0.35 10.27 7.23
C SER A 160 0.57 11.09 6.31
N MET A 161 0.20 12.35 6.03
CA MET A 161 1.04 13.25 5.24
C MET A 161 2.36 13.60 5.95
N THR A 162 2.34 13.75 7.28
CA THR A 162 3.55 14.01 8.07
C THR A 162 4.52 12.82 7.99
N VAL A 163 3.98 11.59 8.10
CA VAL A 163 4.77 10.36 7.94
C VAL A 163 5.42 10.32 6.56
N LEU A 164 4.65 10.54 5.49
CA LEU A 164 5.15 10.54 4.11
C LEU A 164 6.22 11.61 3.89
N GLN A 165 6.00 12.84 4.37
CA GLN A 165 6.99 13.92 4.26
C GLN A 165 8.33 13.54 4.93
N ASN A 166 8.29 12.91 6.11
CA ASN A 166 9.50 12.45 6.78
C ASN A 166 10.20 11.32 6.01
N VAL A 167 9.45 10.43 5.36
CA VAL A 167 10.02 9.38 4.51
C VAL A 167 10.69 9.97 3.28
N ILE A 168 10.04 10.89 2.57
CA ILE A 168 10.60 11.56 1.39
C ILE A 168 11.92 12.27 1.74
N LYS A 169 11.96 13.01 2.85
CA LYS A 169 13.20 13.65 3.35
C LYS A 169 14.32 12.64 3.60
N LYS A 170 14.00 11.46 4.12
CA LYS A 170 14.99 10.41 4.39
C LYS A 170 15.44 9.69 3.12
N LEU A 171 14.53 9.46 2.16
CA LEU A 171 14.86 8.85 0.87
C LEU A 171 15.85 9.69 0.07
N GLN A 172 15.81 11.03 0.22
CA GLN A 172 16.79 11.94 -0.37
C GLN A 172 18.19 11.86 0.26
N SER A 173 18.35 11.12 1.36
CA SER A 173 19.66 10.98 2.02
C SER A 173 20.53 9.93 1.34
N VAL A 174 21.82 10.24 1.17
CA VAL A 174 22.82 9.38 0.50
C VAL A 174 23.01 8.03 1.21
N ASP A 175 22.76 7.98 2.52
CA ASP A 175 22.94 6.78 3.35
C ASP A 175 21.62 6.04 3.64
N PHE A 176 20.55 6.31 2.89
CA PHE A 176 19.24 5.74 3.17
C PHE A 176 19.26 4.21 3.24
N GLU A 177 19.87 3.54 2.26
CA GLU A 177 19.96 2.07 2.22
C GLU A 177 20.68 1.50 3.46
N LYS A 178 21.76 2.16 3.90
CA LYS A 178 22.55 1.71 5.07
C LYS A 178 21.79 1.91 6.37
N LYS A 179 21.05 3.02 6.50
CA LYS A 179 20.30 3.37 7.72
C LYS A 179 18.94 2.69 7.78
N HIS A 180 18.37 2.34 6.63
CA HIS A 180 17.01 1.85 6.48
C HIS A 180 16.88 0.65 5.52
N PRO A 181 17.61 -0.45 5.74
CA PRO A 181 17.70 -1.55 4.77
C PRO A 181 16.37 -2.29 4.55
N ILE A 182 15.54 -2.46 5.58
CA ILE A 182 14.24 -3.14 5.45
C ILE A 182 13.27 -2.25 4.67
N CYS A 183 13.25 -0.97 4.99
CA CYS A 183 12.39 -0.02 4.28
C CYS A 183 12.85 0.16 2.83
N HIS A 184 14.16 0.22 2.58
CA HIS A 184 14.72 0.27 1.23
C HIS A 184 14.27 -0.93 0.39
N GLN A 185 14.38 -2.15 0.93
CA GLN A 185 13.88 -3.36 0.25
C GLN A 185 12.37 -3.26 -0.03
N ALA A 186 11.59 -2.76 0.91
CA ALA A 186 10.15 -2.56 0.71
C ALA A 186 9.86 -1.53 -0.39
N TYR A 187 10.67 -0.50 -0.55
CA TYR A 187 10.49 0.52 -1.58
C TYR A 187 11.08 0.15 -2.95
N GLN A 188 11.95 -0.87 -3.05
CA GLN A 188 12.57 -1.28 -4.32
C GLN A 188 11.59 -1.57 -5.48
N PRO A 189 10.40 -2.16 -5.27
CA PRO A 189 9.41 -2.35 -6.34
C PRO A 189 8.95 -1.04 -6.99
N PHE A 190 9.22 0.11 -6.37
CA PHE A 190 8.94 1.44 -6.95
C PHE A 190 10.18 2.16 -7.48
N VAL A 191 11.38 1.63 -7.21
CA VAL A 191 12.66 2.21 -7.64
C VAL A 191 13.18 1.55 -8.92
N VAL A 192 12.75 0.32 -9.24
CA VAL A 192 13.28 -0.44 -10.39
C VAL A 192 12.20 -0.68 -11.45
N ASP A 193 12.20 0.21 -12.44
CA ASP A 193 12.25 -0.19 -13.86
C ASP A 193 13.08 0.85 -14.66
N SER A 194 14.24 1.24 -14.11
CA SER A 194 15.20 2.13 -14.78
C SER A 194 16.26 1.36 -15.59
N SER A 195 16.21 0.02 -15.60
CA SER A 195 17.16 -0.85 -16.33
C SER A 195 16.58 -1.53 -17.57
N GLU A 196 15.27 -1.43 -17.84
CA GLU A 196 14.67 -1.76 -19.14
C GLU A 196 13.81 -0.59 -19.65
N GLY A 197 14.43 0.53 -20.01
CA GLY A 197 13.92 1.47 -21.02
C GLY A 197 12.53 2.12 -20.85
N HIS A 198 11.80 1.89 -19.76
CA HIS A 198 10.46 2.41 -19.53
C HIS A 198 10.26 2.89 -18.09
N GLY A 199 11.30 3.47 -17.49
CA GLY A 199 11.10 4.40 -16.38
C GLY A 199 10.05 5.41 -16.81
N LEU A 200 9.05 5.66 -15.97
CA LEU A 200 8.10 6.74 -16.20
C LEU A 200 8.91 8.03 -16.35
N ASP A 201 9.18 8.41 -17.60
CA ASP A 201 9.84 9.65 -17.97
C ASP A 201 8.81 10.75 -17.69
N LEU A 202 8.68 11.07 -16.40
CA LEU A 202 7.83 12.14 -15.93
C LEU A 202 8.46 13.41 -16.49
N GLN A 203 7.75 14.02 -17.45
CA GLN A 203 8.21 15.24 -18.09
C GLN A 203 8.63 16.26 -17.02
N PRO A 204 9.77 16.95 -17.22
CA PRO A 204 10.19 18.06 -16.36
C PRO A 204 9.00 19.01 -16.15
N SER A 205 8.87 19.58 -14.94
CA SER A 205 7.76 20.48 -14.59
C SER A 205 7.58 21.62 -15.59
N ASP A 206 8.67 22.04 -16.23
CA ASP A 206 8.71 23.13 -17.21
C ASP A 206 8.05 22.76 -18.57
N LYS A 207 7.84 21.46 -18.80
CA LYS A 207 7.12 20.91 -19.96
C LYS A 207 5.70 20.46 -19.64
N MET A 208 5.28 20.51 -18.37
CA MET A 208 3.92 20.13 -17.98
C MET A 208 2.93 21.20 -18.42
N ILE A 209 1.79 20.76 -18.95
CA ILE A 209 0.66 21.65 -19.23
C ILE A 209 0.20 22.25 -17.88
N PRO A 210 0.09 23.58 -17.76
CA PRO A 210 -0.39 24.22 -16.53
C PRO A 210 -1.72 23.63 -16.09
N TYR A 211 -1.89 23.40 -14.78
CA TYR A 211 -3.09 22.74 -14.24
C TYR A 211 -4.41 23.38 -14.72
N GLN A 212 -4.47 24.70 -14.78
CA GLN A 212 -5.67 25.42 -15.24
C GLN A 212 -5.97 25.12 -16.71
N GLN A 213 -4.94 25.07 -17.55
CA GLN A 213 -5.09 24.74 -18.97
C GLN A 213 -5.48 23.27 -19.15
N LEU A 214 -4.81 22.35 -18.43
CA LEU A 214 -5.17 20.93 -18.45
C LEU A 214 -6.63 20.72 -18.04
N TRP A 215 -7.08 21.38 -16.97
CA TRP A 215 -8.46 21.28 -16.50
C TRP A 215 -9.45 21.85 -17.52
N GLN A 216 -9.14 23.00 -18.13
CA GLN A 216 -9.94 23.57 -19.20
C GLN A 216 -10.05 22.62 -20.40
N ASP A 217 -8.94 22.01 -20.82
CA ASP A 217 -8.90 21.04 -21.92
C ASP A 217 -9.73 19.78 -21.60
N VAL A 218 -9.65 19.28 -20.36
CA VAL A 218 -10.47 18.15 -19.88
C VAL A 218 -11.96 18.51 -19.93
N VAL A 219 -12.36 19.65 -19.36
CA VAL A 219 -13.76 20.09 -19.36
C VAL A 219 -14.28 20.30 -20.78
N GLN A 220 -13.49 20.94 -21.65
CA GLN A 220 -13.86 21.16 -23.05
C GLN A 220 -14.02 19.83 -23.79
N ASN A 221 -13.15 18.86 -23.57
CA ASN A 221 -13.26 17.53 -24.20
C ASN A 221 -14.46 16.74 -23.69
N LEU A 222 -14.82 16.85 -22.41
CA LEU A 222 -16.05 16.26 -21.87
C LEU A 222 -17.30 16.91 -22.48
N GLN A 223 -17.28 18.24 -22.67
CA GLN A 223 -18.41 18.98 -23.27
C GLN A 223 -18.59 18.67 -24.77
N LYS A 224 -17.52 18.46 -25.53
CA LYS A 224 -17.58 18.08 -26.96
C LYS A 224 -18.40 16.80 -27.21
N GLY A 225 -18.47 15.90 -26.23
CA GLY A 225 -19.20 14.63 -26.30
C GLY A 225 -20.55 14.60 -25.56
N ALA A 226 -20.81 15.56 -24.67
CA ALA A 226 -21.96 15.53 -23.77
C ALA A 226 -23.31 15.70 -24.50
N GLU A 227 -23.33 16.38 -25.64
CA GLU A 227 -24.55 16.68 -26.40
C GLU A 227 -24.67 15.91 -27.72
N SER A 228 -23.63 15.18 -28.16
CA SER A 228 -23.50 14.86 -29.58
C SER A 228 -24.11 13.53 -30.03
N GLN A 229 -24.22 12.47 -29.21
CA GLN A 229 -24.75 11.18 -29.69
C GLN A 229 -25.45 10.35 -28.59
N GLN A 230 -26.78 10.46 -28.50
CA GLN A 230 -27.62 9.61 -27.62
C GLN A 230 -27.76 8.17 -28.13
N PHE A 231 -27.38 7.90 -29.38
CA PHE A 231 -27.56 6.62 -30.06
C PHE A 231 -26.35 6.33 -30.94
N ILE A 232 -26.00 5.05 -31.08
CA ILE A 232 -25.04 4.58 -32.08
C ILE A 232 -25.85 4.35 -33.38
N ALA A 233 -25.61 5.18 -34.39
CA ALA A 233 -26.24 5.00 -35.70
C ALA A 233 -25.40 4.04 -36.55
N MET A 234 -26.03 2.97 -37.04
CA MET A 234 -25.46 2.05 -38.01
C MET A 234 -26.43 1.88 -39.18
N THR A 235 -25.90 1.87 -40.39
CA THR A 235 -26.64 1.51 -41.60
C THR A 235 -26.88 0.01 -41.65
N ARG A 236 -27.92 -0.39 -42.39
CA ARG A 236 -28.26 -1.82 -42.54
C ARG A 236 -27.11 -2.63 -43.16
N SER A 237 -26.41 -2.06 -44.13
CA SER A 237 -25.21 -2.66 -44.73
C SER A 237 -24.06 -2.86 -43.73
N GLU A 238 -23.90 -1.96 -42.76
CA GLU A 238 -22.87 -2.10 -41.71
C GLU A 238 -23.23 -3.19 -40.70
N VAL A 239 -24.54 -3.34 -40.40
CA VAL A 239 -25.05 -4.46 -39.59
C VAL A 239 -24.81 -5.77 -40.32
N ASP A 240 -25.18 -5.87 -41.59
CA ASP A 240 -25.03 -7.10 -42.39
C ASP A 240 -23.55 -7.50 -42.51
N HIS A 241 -22.65 -6.54 -42.70
CA HIS A 241 -21.20 -6.79 -42.77
C HIS A 241 -20.59 -7.19 -41.40
N LEU A 242 -21.08 -6.62 -40.30
CA LEU A 242 -20.67 -7.05 -38.96
C LEU A 242 -21.15 -8.49 -38.68
N ASP A 243 -22.39 -8.79 -39.08
CA ASP A 243 -22.98 -10.12 -38.94
C ASP A 243 -22.21 -11.17 -39.74
N GLU A 244 -21.85 -10.87 -41.00
CA GLU A 244 -21.02 -11.75 -41.83
C GLU A 244 -19.66 -12.06 -41.18
N LYS A 245 -19.00 -11.04 -40.59
CA LYS A 245 -17.74 -11.22 -39.87
C LYS A 245 -17.89 -12.09 -38.62
N LEU A 246 -18.98 -11.93 -37.88
CA LEU A 246 -19.27 -12.73 -36.70
C LEU A 246 -19.54 -14.20 -37.04
N HIS A 247 -20.14 -14.48 -38.19
CA HIS A 247 -20.38 -15.85 -38.67
C HIS A 247 -19.14 -16.51 -39.31
N GLY A 248 -18.20 -15.71 -39.81
CA GLY A 248 -16.92 -16.19 -40.36
C GLY A 248 -15.89 -16.57 -39.29
N GLU A 249 -16.01 -16.04 -38.07
CA GLU A 249 -15.17 -16.39 -36.92
C GLU A 249 -15.74 -17.66 -36.24
N GLN A 250 -15.00 -18.78 -36.27
CA GLN A 250 -15.44 -20.04 -35.65
C GLN A 250 -15.63 -19.89 -34.13
N VAL A 251 -16.88 -19.77 -33.69
CA VAL A 251 -17.26 -19.66 -32.27
C VAL A 251 -17.03 -21.01 -31.57
N LEU A 252 -15.97 -21.10 -30.76
CA LEU A 252 -15.67 -22.25 -29.89
C LEU A 252 -16.42 -22.23 -28.54
N ASP A 253 -17.17 -21.18 -28.22
CA ASP A 253 -17.97 -21.14 -26.98
C ASP A 253 -19.27 -20.36 -27.19
N SER A 254 -20.39 -21.09 -27.19
CA SER A 254 -21.75 -20.59 -27.41
C SER A 254 -22.35 -19.86 -26.17
N SER A 255 -21.51 -19.43 -25.23
CA SER A 255 -21.95 -18.86 -23.95
C SER A 255 -21.54 -17.41 -23.69
N GLN A 256 -20.87 -16.71 -24.62
CA GLN A 256 -20.56 -15.28 -24.46
C GLN A 256 -21.54 -14.41 -25.25
N THR A 257 -22.27 -13.55 -24.52
CA THR A 257 -23.33 -12.69 -25.06
C THR A 257 -22.83 -11.45 -25.80
N ASN A 258 -21.52 -11.19 -25.85
CA ASN A 258 -20.94 -9.95 -26.38
C ASN A 258 -19.77 -10.25 -27.34
N ASN A 259 -20.06 -10.53 -28.61
CA ASN A 259 -19.05 -10.81 -29.64
C ASN A 259 -18.65 -9.58 -30.47
N SER A 260 -19.21 -8.40 -30.17
CA SER A 260 -18.93 -7.15 -30.88
C SER A 260 -18.60 -6.02 -29.90
N VAL A 261 -17.72 -5.12 -30.33
CA VAL A 261 -17.38 -3.88 -29.63
C VAL A 261 -17.85 -2.69 -30.47
N LEU A 262 -18.69 -1.85 -29.87
CA LEU A 262 -19.32 -0.70 -30.51
C LEU A 262 -18.89 0.58 -29.80
N PHE A 263 -18.49 1.58 -30.57
CA PHE A 263 -18.14 2.91 -30.05
C PHE A 263 -19.16 3.96 -30.49
N THR A 264 -19.37 4.97 -29.65
CA THR A 264 -20.28 6.08 -29.95
C THR A 264 -19.94 6.79 -31.25
N CYS A 265 -18.63 6.90 -31.58
CA CYS A 265 -18.16 7.47 -32.84
C CYS A 265 -18.52 6.67 -34.11
N GLY A 266 -19.28 5.57 -34.00
CA GLY A 266 -19.74 4.75 -35.12
C GLY A 266 -18.76 3.68 -35.58
N HIS A 267 -17.56 3.60 -34.99
CA HIS A 267 -16.63 2.50 -35.28
C HIS A 267 -17.02 1.25 -34.52
N TYR A 268 -16.94 0.10 -35.19
CA TYR A 268 -17.32 -1.20 -34.65
C TYR A 268 -16.34 -2.28 -35.07
N TYR A 269 -16.21 -3.31 -34.23
CA TYR A 269 -15.28 -4.43 -34.42
C TYR A 269 -15.91 -5.72 -33.88
N THR A 270 -15.50 -6.88 -34.40
CA THR A 270 -15.66 -8.13 -33.67
C THR A 270 -14.74 -8.09 -32.44
N LYS A 271 -15.13 -8.74 -31.35
CA LYS A 271 -14.34 -8.76 -30.11
C LYS A 271 -12.96 -9.36 -30.33
N GLN A 272 -12.88 -10.41 -31.15
CA GLN A 272 -11.62 -11.04 -31.51
C GLN A 272 -10.70 -10.07 -32.27
N ASN A 273 -11.19 -9.47 -33.37
CA ASN A 273 -10.41 -8.50 -34.15
C ASN A 273 -9.98 -7.29 -33.29
N PHE A 274 -10.88 -6.82 -32.41
CA PHE A 274 -10.57 -5.71 -31.50
C PHE A 274 -9.36 -6.02 -30.61
N LEU A 275 -9.35 -7.18 -29.96
CA LEU A 275 -8.30 -7.56 -29.01
C LEU A 275 -7.00 -7.96 -29.71
N GLU A 276 -7.09 -8.76 -30.78
CA GLU A 276 -5.93 -9.39 -31.43
C GLU A 276 -5.24 -8.46 -32.43
N GLU A 277 -5.99 -7.58 -33.11
CA GLU A 277 -5.44 -6.73 -34.17
C GLU A 277 -5.46 -5.25 -33.79
N VAL A 278 -6.64 -4.72 -33.42
CA VAL A 278 -6.83 -3.28 -33.22
C VAL A 278 -6.02 -2.78 -32.03
N LEU A 279 -6.10 -3.46 -30.88
CA LEU A 279 -5.35 -3.06 -29.68
C LEU A 279 -3.84 -3.26 -29.83
N VAL A 280 -3.41 -4.33 -30.50
CA VAL A 280 -1.99 -4.56 -30.77
C VAL A 280 -1.42 -3.46 -31.68
N LYS A 281 -2.14 -3.10 -32.74
CA LYS A 281 -1.76 -1.98 -33.61
C LYS A 281 -1.77 -0.66 -32.87
N PHE A 282 -2.81 -0.41 -32.07
CA PHE A 282 -2.94 0.80 -31.26
C PHE A 282 -1.78 0.95 -30.29
N GLN A 283 -1.40 -0.11 -29.58
CA GLN A 283 -0.25 -0.11 -28.69
C GLN A 283 1.04 0.22 -29.43
N LYS A 284 1.25 -0.39 -30.61
CA LYS A 284 2.45 -0.17 -31.42
C LYS A 284 2.56 1.28 -31.88
N GLU A 285 1.47 1.85 -32.39
CA GLU A 285 1.39 3.25 -32.84
C GLU A 285 1.59 4.24 -31.67
N LEU A 286 1.00 3.97 -30.51
CA LEU A 286 1.23 4.82 -29.34
C LEU A 286 2.66 4.70 -28.79
N ALA A 287 3.28 3.52 -28.85
CA ALA A 287 4.62 3.34 -28.30
C ALA A 287 5.72 3.84 -29.24
N HIS A 288 5.53 3.73 -30.56
CA HIS A 288 6.60 3.96 -31.55
C HIS A 288 6.19 4.89 -32.72
N GLY A 289 4.96 5.40 -32.73
CA GLY A 289 4.46 6.27 -33.79
C GLY A 289 4.95 7.72 -33.66
N HIS A 290 4.47 8.58 -34.57
CA HIS A 290 4.92 9.97 -34.68
C HIS A 290 4.63 10.82 -33.41
N ALA A 291 3.50 10.55 -32.75
CA ALA A 291 3.12 11.14 -31.47
C ALA A 291 3.27 10.11 -30.33
N SER A 292 4.46 9.50 -30.21
CA SER A 292 4.71 8.41 -29.27
C SER A 292 4.48 8.84 -27.81
N VAL A 293 3.66 8.07 -27.11
CA VAL A 293 3.34 8.18 -25.68
C VAL A 293 3.48 6.79 -25.02
N PRO A 294 4.70 6.22 -24.97
CA PRO A 294 4.94 4.82 -24.59
C PRO A 294 4.41 4.47 -23.19
N SER A 295 4.57 5.37 -22.21
CA SER A 295 4.05 5.18 -20.85
C SER A 295 2.50 5.13 -20.83
N SER A 296 1.85 5.99 -21.60
CA SER A 296 0.38 6.01 -21.72
C SER A 296 -0.15 4.84 -22.54
N ALA A 297 0.63 4.31 -23.49
CA ALA A 297 0.24 3.20 -24.35
C ALA A 297 -0.15 1.97 -23.54
N GLN A 298 0.69 1.57 -22.58
CA GLN A 298 0.41 0.40 -21.73
C GLN A 298 -0.83 0.60 -20.85
N VAL A 299 -1.00 1.80 -20.30
CA VAL A 299 -2.15 2.14 -19.45
C VAL A 299 -3.43 2.08 -20.27
N LEU A 300 -3.46 2.74 -21.43
CA LEU A 300 -4.64 2.77 -22.29
C LEU A 300 -5.06 1.38 -22.76
N VAL A 301 -4.11 0.53 -23.18
CA VAL A 301 -4.39 -0.87 -23.55
C VAL A 301 -5.01 -1.65 -22.39
N LYS A 302 -4.49 -1.49 -21.16
CA LYS A 302 -5.08 -2.11 -19.97
C LYS A 302 -6.51 -1.64 -19.73
N TYR A 303 -6.83 -0.38 -20.00
CA TYR A 303 -8.20 0.11 -19.89
C TYR A 303 -9.12 -0.43 -20.98
N TYR A 304 -8.66 -0.56 -22.23
CA TYR A 304 -9.43 -1.21 -23.30
C TYR A 304 -9.65 -2.71 -23.09
N ASN A 305 -8.83 -3.35 -22.26
CA ASN A 305 -8.99 -4.75 -21.87
C ASN A 305 -9.89 -4.94 -20.63
N ARG A 306 -10.40 -3.86 -20.02
CA ARG A 306 -11.42 -3.99 -18.96
C ARG A 306 -12.76 -4.34 -19.60
N GLY A 307 -13.50 -5.27 -18.98
CA GLY A 307 -14.66 -5.99 -19.55
C GLY A 307 -15.84 -5.14 -20.07
N ASP A 308 -17.05 -5.45 -19.62
CA ASP A 308 -18.29 -5.23 -20.40
C ASP A 308 -18.63 -3.78 -20.80
N LEU A 309 -18.04 -2.77 -20.14
CA LEU A 309 -18.23 -1.36 -20.48
C LEU A 309 -16.89 -0.66 -20.65
N LEU A 310 -16.67 -0.13 -21.85
CA LEU A 310 -15.48 0.63 -22.25
C LEU A 310 -15.82 2.13 -22.30
N PRO A 311 -15.55 2.91 -21.24
CA PRO A 311 -15.85 4.35 -21.20
C PRO A 311 -14.82 5.18 -21.98
N LEU A 312 -14.25 4.63 -23.05
CA LEU A 312 -13.17 5.23 -23.82
C LEU A 312 -13.62 5.51 -25.26
N ALA A 313 -13.03 6.54 -25.87
CA ALA A 313 -13.13 6.76 -27.31
C ALA A 313 -12.56 5.55 -28.07
N CYS A 314 -12.89 5.36 -29.35
CA CYS A 314 -12.30 4.24 -30.09
C CYS A 314 -10.80 4.46 -30.34
N PRO A 315 -9.97 3.38 -30.41
CA PRO A 315 -8.53 3.49 -30.66
C PRO A 315 -8.17 4.35 -31.88
N LYS A 316 -8.96 4.26 -32.96
CA LYS A 316 -8.76 5.05 -34.19
C LYS A 316 -8.98 6.55 -33.97
N CYS A 317 -10.02 6.93 -33.22
CA CYS A 317 -10.28 8.34 -32.87
C CYS A 317 -9.18 8.90 -31.96
N VAL A 318 -8.68 8.11 -31.02
CA VAL A 318 -7.56 8.51 -30.16
C VAL A 318 -6.30 8.77 -30.97
N LEU A 319 -5.93 7.86 -31.89
CA LEU A 319 -4.76 8.05 -32.76
C LEU A 319 -4.92 9.28 -33.66
N ASN A 320 -6.08 9.47 -34.28
CA ASN A 320 -6.34 10.63 -35.13
C ASN A 320 -6.23 11.95 -34.36
N ALA A 321 -6.74 11.99 -33.12
CA ALA A 321 -6.61 13.16 -32.26
C ALA A 321 -5.13 13.46 -31.95
N LEU A 322 -4.34 12.44 -31.61
CA LEU A 322 -2.90 12.61 -31.36
C LEU A 322 -2.14 13.09 -32.60
N HIS A 323 -2.47 12.56 -33.78
CA HIS A 323 -1.87 13.02 -35.03
C HIS A 323 -2.22 14.47 -35.37
N SER A 324 -3.43 14.93 -34.99
CA SER A 324 -3.84 16.33 -35.22
C SER A 324 -3.15 17.35 -34.31
N VAL A 325 -2.59 16.90 -33.19
CA VAL A 325 -1.86 17.76 -32.22
C VAL A 325 -0.36 17.88 -32.55
N GLY A 326 0.16 17.00 -33.43
CA GLY A 326 1.57 16.97 -33.84
C GLY A 326 1.94 17.85 -35.05
N ASN A 327 0.99 18.63 -35.60
CA ASN A 327 1.22 19.64 -36.65
C ASN A 327 1.06 21.05 -36.07
#